data_AF-A0A1I2VFW4-F1
#
_entry.id   AF-A0A1I2VFW4-F1
#
_cell.length_a   1.000
_cell.length_b   1.000
_cell.length_c   1.000
_cell.angle_alpha   90.00
_cell.angle_beta   90.00
_cell.angle_gamma   90.00
#
_symmetry.space_group_name_H-M   'P 1'
#
loop_
_entity.id
_entity.type
_entity.pdbx_description
1 polymer ?
#
loop_
_entity_poly.entity_id
_entity_poly.type
_entity_poly.pdbx_seq_one_letter_code
_entity_poly.pdbx_strand_id
1 'polypeptide(L)'
;MPNRLLAFAVLLIASAAPSAAFDLQSSTVPGLAPPALGDAEIAINRADKRLIFKNPDGTLGYGSLLNALPSGRKAVEQGDGSDLGVLLPSGNVRSLASNLGDQKSILDYVQPSDDGDYALAIERAAAAGVTELFLPAGTQYTFKHTATLPNANMSIACAGRKTTEIRLLGDNDYFFLVGNTSSMSYNFYLEECLFTKEKVSSSGAILRLQNVYKWGFSHIRAFCENKIWRVLELKNASSMISRDVDVDSVRERAVYAEPGGSGTAGSLDGLTIDHVYDLWYVVGSNSVSTNPANEGVFEFADNFQAIWFLGPKVASHKGYAIYFKGTIANRTNNTLNLVFNPNIESGKDPSGIVRMDATAASHIAGPSSWSTGKGTTFPAIRLDPDSQGNFVRQIQIGISGAGYGILDEGTVNTVEDMELVGYDSSAETGIVIGATARKGRYSRNKVSQFQRAIFDNSPDTAGHVIRALDYTAITGQPLTGLVGSVNSNKVVKDITNLDAGAPNLDAAVTLSPPDKGETFTINTAGTINLITPTYIGRRVTLLLAQGGTTINDLQSGKGTGAIYLAKPLTTADGRSRITLEWRGDYWWEIGRTGP
;
A
#
# COMPACT_ATOMS: atom_id res chain seq x y z
N MET A 1 -39.77 42.51 -53.42
CA MET A 1 -39.97 41.52 -52.34
C MET A 1 -40.01 40.15 -53.01
N PRO A 2 -39.41 39.07 -52.48
CA PRO A 2 -38.70 38.90 -51.20
C PRO A 2 -37.26 38.32 -51.38
N ASN A 3 -36.33 38.63 -50.47
CA ASN A 3 -35.78 37.79 -49.39
C ASN A 3 -34.79 36.69 -49.83
N ARG A 4 -33.50 36.87 -49.53
CA ARG A 4 -32.77 36.41 -48.31
C ARG A 4 -32.34 34.95 -48.41
N LEU A 5 -31.04 34.76 -48.62
CA LEU A 5 -30.23 33.82 -47.84
C LEU A 5 -28.78 34.30 -47.84
N LEU A 6 -28.42 34.95 -46.73
CA LEU A 6 -27.07 35.18 -46.26
C LEU A 6 -26.49 33.83 -45.77
N ALA A 7 -25.15 33.75 -45.76
CA ALA A 7 -24.31 32.78 -45.06
C ALA A 7 -24.13 31.40 -45.74
N PHE A 8 -23.05 31.26 -46.52
CA PHE A 8 -22.02 30.22 -46.40
C PHE A 8 -21.01 30.35 -47.56
N ALA A 9 -19.99 31.21 -47.40
CA ALA A 9 -18.76 31.16 -48.19
C ALA A 9 -17.64 31.98 -47.49
N VAL A 10 -17.44 31.75 -46.19
CA VAL A 10 -16.12 31.90 -45.59
C VAL A 10 -15.48 30.54 -45.71
N LEU A 11 -14.79 30.27 -46.82
CA LEU A 11 -13.75 29.25 -46.91
C LEU A 11 -13.05 29.41 -48.26
N LEU A 12 -11.71 29.46 -48.23
CA LEU A 12 -10.80 29.61 -49.36
C LEU A 12 -10.78 31.01 -50.00
N ILE A 13 -9.97 31.90 -49.43
CA ILE A 13 -8.61 32.17 -49.90
C ILE A 13 -7.88 32.73 -48.66
N ALA A 14 -7.38 31.82 -47.82
CA ALA A 14 -6.12 32.11 -47.15
C ALA A 14 -5.12 32.14 -48.30
N SER A 15 -4.90 33.32 -48.86
CA SER A 15 -3.78 33.57 -49.75
C SER A 15 -2.55 33.16 -48.97
N ALA A 16 -2.04 31.96 -49.28
CA ALA A 16 -0.70 31.57 -48.97
C ALA A 16 0.17 32.77 -49.33
N ALA A 17 0.74 33.44 -48.31
CA ALA A 17 1.87 34.29 -48.58
C ALA A 17 2.82 33.44 -49.42
N PRO A 18 3.30 33.92 -50.58
CA PRO A 18 4.27 33.17 -51.35
C PRO A 18 5.36 32.77 -50.36
N SER A 19 5.75 31.49 -50.34
CA SER A 19 6.91 31.09 -49.55
C SER A 19 8.02 32.03 -49.97
N ALA A 20 8.38 32.97 -49.09
CA ALA A 20 9.45 33.91 -49.36
C ALA A 20 10.64 33.03 -49.72
N ALA A 21 11.19 33.24 -50.92
CA ALA A 21 12.34 32.48 -51.36
C ALA A 21 13.40 32.64 -50.27
N PHE A 22 13.74 31.53 -49.62
CA PHE A 22 14.79 31.51 -48.62
C PHE A 22 16.09 31.87 -49.36
N ASP A 23 16.54 33.11 -49.20
CA ASP A 23 17.76 33.59 -49.84
C ASP A 23 18.96 33.12 -49.02
N LEU A 24 19.75 32.22 -49.60
CA LEU A 24 20.99 31.74 -49.01
C LEU A 24 22.14 32.57 -49.56
N GLN A 25 22.62 33.52 -48.76
CA GLN A 25 23.75 34.37 -49.16
C GLN A 25 25.08 33.65 -48.88
N SER A 26 26.01 33.66 -49.84
CA SER A 26 27.33 33.04 -49.65
C SER A 26 28.48 33.97 -50.04
N SER A 27 29.43 34.15 -49.12
CA SER A 27 30.65 34.92 -49.36
C SER A 27 31.88 34.00 -49.48
N THR A 28 32.89 34.42 -50.24
CA THR A 28 34.25 33.83 -50.29
C THR A 28 35.31 34.76 -49.72
N VAL A 29 34.91 35.91 -49.17
CA VAL A 29 35.83 36.94 -48.70
C VAL A 29 36.07 36.75 -47.18
N PRO A 30 37.31 36.47 -46.73
CA PRO A 30 37.62 36.35 -45.31
C PRO A 30 37.26 37.64 -44.54
N GLY A 31 36.65 37.51 -43.37
CA GLY A 31 36.27 38.62 -42.49
C GLY A 31 35.12 39.50 -43.00
N LEU A 32 34.51 39.17 -44.15
CA LEU A 32 33.38 39.94 -44.66
C LEU A 32 32.15 39.71 -43.77
N ALA A 33 31.68 40.79 -43.15
CA ALA A 33 30.37 40.83 -42.50
C ALA A 33 29.28 40.57 -43.55
N PRO A 34 28.25 39.78 -43.25
CA PRO A 34 27.19 39.53 -44.21
C PRO A 34 26.50 40.85 -44.58
N PRO A 35 25.98 40.99 -45.82
CA PRO A 35 24.99 42.01 -46.12
C PRO A 35 23.85 41.93 -45.09
N ALA A 36 23.12 43.04 -44.87
CA ALA A 36 22.05 43.09 -43.89
C ALA A 36 21.05 41.94 -44.10
N LEU A 37 21.05 40.97 -43.18
CA LEU A 37 20.17 39.81 -43.23
C LEU A 37 18.74 40.23 -42.90
N GLY A 38 17.80 39.78 -43.72
CA GLY A 38 16.38 39.76 -43.43
C GLY A 38 16.04 38.78 -42.31
N ASP A 39 14.79 38.82 -41.86
CA ASP A 39 14.31 37.89 -40.82
C ASP A 39 14.22 36.48 -41.42
N ALA A 40 14.77 35.50 -40.71
CA ALA A 40 14.94 34.11 -41.18
C ALA A 40 15.91 33.90 -42.37
N GLU A 41 16.74 34.88 -42.70
CA GLU A 41 17.83 34.72 -43.68
C GLU A 41 19.09 34.15 -43.03
N ILE A 42 19.83 33.36 -43.81
CA ILE A 42 21.09 32.73 -43.40
C ILE A 42 22.18 33.11 -44.39
N ALA A 43 23.35 33.49 -43.87
CA ALA A 43 24.57 33.70 -44.64
C ALA A 43 25.64 32.65 -44.30
N ILE A 44 26.43 32.30 -45.31
CA ILE A 44 27.61 31.43 -45.19
C ILE A 44 28.86 32.22 -45.60
N ASN A 45 29.81 32.39 -44.69
CA ASN A 45 31.17 32.80 -45.04
C ASN A 45 32.03 31.57 -45.28
N ARG A 46 32.31 31.28 -46.55
CA ARG A 46 33.07 30.09 -46.98
C ARG A 46 34.55 30.18 -46.64
N ALA A 47 35.11 31.39 -46.65
CA ALA A 47 36.52 31.61 -46.30
C ALA A 47 36.76 31.42 -44.80
N ASP A 48 35.83 31.94 -44.00
CA ASP A 48 35.93 31.86 -42.53
C ASP A 48 35.35 30.57 -41.96
N LYS A 49 34.77 29.71 -42.81
CA LYS A 49 34.06 28.49 -42.39
C LYS A 49 32.99 28.80 -41.34
N ARG A 50 32.15 29.80 -41.60
CA ARG A 50 31.14 30.28 -40.65
C ARG A 50 29.74 30.33 -41.24
N LEU A 51 28.77 29.92 -40.44
CA LEU A 51 27.34 30.17 -40.61
C LEU A 51 26.98 31.43 -39.83
N ILE A 52 26.16 32.30 -40.40
CA ILE A 52 25.67 33.52 -39.77
C ILE A 52 24.16 33.58 -39.97
N PHE A 53 23.39 33.83 -38.92
CA PHE A 53 21.93 33.93 -39.01
C PHE A 53 21.43 35.09 -38.15
N LYS A 54 20.26 35.63 -38.47
CA LYS A 54 19.64 36.70 -37.69
C LYS A 54 18.57 36.15 -36.76
N ASN A 55 18.70 36.45 -35.48
CA ASN A 55 17.73 36.09 -34.44
C ASN A 55 16.46 36.94 -34.55
N PRO A 56 15.33 36.49 -33.99
CA PRO A 56 14.08 37.26 -33.94
C PRO A 56 14.20 38.62 -33.22
N ASP A 57 15.20 38.78 -32.35
CA ASP A 57 15.50 40.03 -31.64
C ASP A 57 16.40 41.00 -32.45
N GLY A 58 16.75 40.63 -33.69
CA GLY A 58 17.58 41.40 -34.60
C GLY A 58 19.10 41.21 -34.43
N THR A 59 19.54 40.42 -33.45
CA THR A 59 20.97 40.11 -33.24
C THR A 59 21.48 39.07 -34.24
N LEU A 60 22.80 38.98 -34.42
CA LEU A 60 23.43 37.96 -35.27
C LEU A 60 23.93 36.78 -34.42
N GLY A 61 23.54 35.57 -34.80
CA GLY A 61 24.08 34.31 -34.32
C GLY A 61 25.15 33.76 -35.26
N TYR A 62 26.09 32.97 -34.73
CA TYR A 62 27.21 32.39 -35.47
C TYR A 62 27.34 30.89 -35.21
N GLY A 63 27.69 30.12 -36.24
CA GLY A 63 28.06 28.71 -36.16
C GLY A 63 29.33 28.43 -36.95
N SER A 64 30.09 27.39 -36.59
CA SER A 64 31.29 26.97 -37.33
C SER A 64 30.93 25.87 -38.35
N LEU A 65 31.48 25.93 -39.55
CA LEU A 65 31.27 24.96 -40.63
C LEU A 65 32.51 24.10 -40.82
N LEU A 66 32.44 22.80 -40.53
CA LEU A 66 33.61 21.92 -40.63
C LEU A 66 34.02 21.61 -42.08
N ASN A 67 33.06 21.48 -43.01
CA ASN A 67 33.29 21.15 -44.42
C ASN A 67 32.46 22.04 -45.36
N ALA A 68 33.00 23.19 -45.75
CA ALA A 68 32.49 24.00 -46.86
C ALA A 68 33.31 23.70 -48.13
N LEU A 69 32.73 22.98 -49.11
CA LEU A 69 33.41 22.74 -50.38
C LEU A 69 33.50 24.05 -51.20
N PRO A 70 34.63 24.33 -51.88
CA PRO A 70 34.78 25.51 -52.74
C PRO A 70 33.71 25.64 -53.83
N SER A 71 33.12 24.51 -54.27
CA SER A 71 32.14 24.43 -55.35
C SER A 71 30.70 24.78 -54.96
N GLY A 72 30.43 25.13 -53.70
CA GLY A 72 29.14 25.69 -53.26
C GLY A 72 27.93 24.75 -53.36
N ARG A 73 28.10 23.47 -53.73
CA ARG A 73 26.98 22.54 -53.88
C ARG A 73 26.55 21.85 -52.58
N LYS A 74 27.44 21.78 -51.57
CA LYS A 74 27.16 21.22 -50.24
C LYS A 74 28.07 21.88 -49.19
N ALA A 75 27.46 22.48 -48.17
CA ALA A 75 28.09 22.77 -46.89
C ALA A 75 27.31 21.96 -45.85
N VAL A 76 28.02 21.17 -45.05
CA VAL A 76 27.41 20.25 -44.09
C VAL A 76 28.05 20.54 -42.73
N GLU A 77 27.22 20.88 -41.75
CA GLU A 77 27.60 20.79 -40.33
C GLU A 77 27.78 19.30 -40.01
N GLN A 78 28.96 18.92 -39.51
CA GLN A 78 29.29 17.53 -39.18
C GLN A 78 29.75 17.46 -37.73
N GLY A 79 28.82 17.12 -36.85
CA GLY A 79 29.02 16.96 -35.41
C GLY A 79 27.71 16.46 -34.79
N ASP A 80 27.68 16.28 -33.46
CA ASP A 80 26.38 16.41 -32.80
C ASP A 80 26.10 17.92 -32.69
N GLY A 81 24.92 18.39 -33.08
CA GLY A 81 24.57 19.82 -33.00
C GLY A 81 24.39 20.33 -31.56
N SER A 82 25.24 19.85 -30.64
CA SER A 82 25.25 20.15 -29.21
C SER A 82 25.84 21.53 -28.90
N ASP A 83 26.68 22.06 -29.81
CA ASP A 83 27.32 23.38 -29.72
C ASP A 83 26.43 24.52 -30.25
N LEU A 84 25.40 24.21 -31.04
CA LEU A 84 24.40 25.17 -31.50
C LEU A 84 23.40 25.45 -30.40
N GLY A 85 23.31 26.68 -29.91
CA GLY A 85 22.35 27.11 -28.89
C GLY A 85 21.11 27.78 -29.49
N VAL A 86 19.92 27.40 -29.01
CA VAL A 86 18.65 28.11 -29.23
C VAL A 86 18.37 28.94 -27.99
N LEU A 87 18.26 30.26 -28.16
CA LEU A 87 17.78 31.15 -27.12
C LEU A 87 16.26 30.95 -26.96
N LEU A 88 15.85 30.43 -25.81
CA LEU A 88 14.46 30.23 -25.47
C LEU A 88 13.79 31.57 -25.08
N PRO A 89 12.45 31.68 -25.16
CA PRO A 89 11.71 32.87 -24.70
C PRO A 89 11.98 33.24 -23.23
N SER A 90 12.46 32.28 -22.43
CA SER A 90 12.90 32.46 -21.04
C SER A 90 14.28 33.11 -20.90
N GLY A 91 14.98 33.38 -22.00
CA GLY A 91 16.36 33.90 -22.01
C GLY A 91 17.44 32.83 -21.79
N ASN A 92 17.05 31.57 -21.59
CA ASN A 92 17.98 30.44 -21.44
C ASN A 92 18.44 29.92 -22.80
N VAL A 93 19.69 29.45 -22.90
CA VAL A 93 20.24 28.83 -24.12
C VAL A 93 20.19 27.31 -23.98
N ARG A 94 19.55 26.62 -24.93
CA ARG A 94 19.50 25.14 -25.00
C ARG A 94 20.15 24.65 -26.27
N SER A 95 20.83 23.50 -26.26
CA SER A 95 21.38 22.97 -27.51
C SER A 95 20.29 22.65 -28.53
N LEU A 96 20.56 22.90 -29.81
CA LEU A 96 19.67 22.66 -30.94
C LEU A 96 19.34 21.18 -31.04
N ALA A 97 20.31 20.31 -30.76
CA ALA A 97 20.10 18.87 -30.63
C ALA A 97 19.08 18.51 -29.53
N SER A 98 19.02 19.25 -28.42
CA SER A 98 18.01 19.00 -27.37
C SER A 98 16.64 19.60 -27.68
N ASN A 99 16.60 20.64 -28.53
CA ASN A 99 15.35 21.25 -28.97
C ASN A 99 14.68 20.46 -30.10
N LEU A 100 15.50 19.89 -31.00
CA LEU A 100 15.10 19.01 -32.09
C LEU A 100 15.00 17.53 -31.67
N GLY A 101 15.71 17.14 -30.61
CA GLY A 101 15.69 15.80 -30.05
C GLY A 101 14.55 15.64 -29.06
N ASP A 102 13.47 15.01 -29.53
CA ASP A 102 12.33 14.31 -28.91
C ASP A 102 11.85 14.65 -27.47
N GLN A 103 12.72 15.00 -26.53
CA GLN A 103 12.34 15.26 -25.14
C GLN A 103 12.09 16.75 -24.87
N LYS A 104 10.80 17.11 -24.77
CA LYS A 104 10.35 18.46 -24.44
C LYS A 104 10.70 18.81 -23.00
N SER A 105 11.25 20.00 -22.79
CA SER A 105 11.61 20.49 -21.45
C SER A 105 10.57 21.48 -20.96
N ILE A 106 10.35 21.52 -19.63
CA ILE A 106 9.54 22.58 -19.01
C ILE A 106 10.00 23.99 -19.40
N LEU A 107 11.30 24.19 -19.62
CA LEU A 107 11.88 25.49 -19.98
C LEU A 107 11.41 25.99 -21.36
N ASP A 108 10.94 25.09 -22.23
CA ASP A 108 10.40 25.43 -23.55
C ASP A 108 9.00 26.08 -23.43
N TYR A 109 8.33 25.93 -22.27
CA TYR A 109 6.95 26.38 -22.02
C TYR A 109 6.85 27.50 -20.99
N VAL A 110 7.97 27.94 -20.40
CA VAL A 110 8.01 29.09 -19.47
C VAL A 110 7.86 30.39 -20.26
N GLN A 111 7.07 31.31 -19.73
CA GLN A 111 6.89 32.66 -20.26
C GLN A 111 7.30 33.70 -19.21
N PRO A 112 7.83 34.86 -19.63
CA PRO A 112 8.15 35.95 -18.69
C PRO A 112 6.95 36.40 -17.85
N SER A 113 5.73 36.27 -18.37
CA SER A 113 4.48 36.60 -17.67
C SER A 113 4.12 35.65 -16.54
N ASP A 114 4.81 34.52 -16.39
CA ASP A 114 4.53 33.56 -15.32
C ASP A 114 5.01 34.04 -13.96
N ASP A 115 5.83 35.10 -13.92
CA ASP A 115 6.43 35.61 -12.68
C ASP A 115 7.17 34.50 -11.89
N GLY A 116 7.75 33.53 -12.59
CA GLY A 116 8.45 32.39 -12.00
C GLY A 116 7.55 31.26 -11.49
N ASP A 117 6.26 31.23 -11.86
CA ASP A 117 5.36 30.12 -11.57
C ASP A 117 5.41 29.02 -12.65
N TYR A 118 6.05 27.91 -12.32
CA TYR A 118 6.24 26.80 -13.25
C TYR A 118 4.99 25.91 -13.42
N ALA A 119 3.98 26.04 -12.55
CA ALA A 119 2.72 25.30 -12.73
C ALA A 119 2.05 25.69 -14.07
N LEU A 120 2.10 26.98 -14.45
CA LEU A 120 1.58 27.47 -15.73
C LEU A 120 2.32 26.87 -16.93
N ALA A 121 3.63 26.68 -16.83
CA ALA A 121 4.42 26.08 -17.90
C ALA A 121 4.03 24.63 -18.17
N ILE A 122 3.74 23.86 -17.12
CA ILE A 122 3.26 22.47 -17.23
C ILE A 122 1.86 22.44 -17.86
N GLU A 123 0.95 23.32 -17.42
CA GLU A 123 -0.39 23.43 -17.99
C GLU A 123 -0.35 23.80 -19.48
N ARG A 124 0.55 24.72 -19.88
CA ARG A 124 0.77 25.05 -21.29
C ARG A 124 1.35 23.89 -22.09
N ALA A 125 2.31 23.14 -21.53
CA ALA A 125 2.85 21.95 -22.19
C ALA A 125 1.75 20.91 -22.44
N ALA A 126 0.90 20.67 -21.43
CA ALA A 126 -0.24 19.76 -21.55
C ALA A 126 -1.26 20.23 -22.58
N ALA A 127 -1.58 21.53 -22.59
CA ALA A 127 -2.47 22.12 -23.59
C ALA A 127 -1.92 22.04 -25.02
N ALA A 128 -0.60 22.04 -25.17
CA ALA A 128 0.11 21.84 -26.44
C ALA A 128 0.18 20.37 -26.89
N GLY A 129 -0.37 19.43 -26.11
CA GLY A 129 -0.38 18.01 -26.43
C GLY A 129 0.94 17.29 -26.15
N VAL A 130 1.81 17.87 -25.31
CA VAL A 130 3.05 17.21 -24.88
C VAL A 130 2.72 15.98 -24.05
N THR A 131 3.24 14.82 -24.46
CA THR A 131 3.05 13.56 -23.74
C THR A 131 4.21 13.25 -22.80
N GLU A 132 5.38 13.84 -23.00
CA GLU A 132 6.57 13.65 -22.17
C GLU A 132 7.24 15.00 -21.90
N LEU A 133 7.30 15.38 -20.62
CA LEU A 133 7.85 16.64 -20.16
C LEU A 133 9.00 16.41 -19.19
N PHE A 134 10.15 16.99 -19.47
CA PHE A 134 11.37 16.84 -18.68
C PHE A 134 11.73 18.10 -17.88
N LEU A 135 12.02 17.92 -16.59
CA LEU A 135 12.47 18.96 -15.66
C LEU A 135 13.98 18.76 -15.37
N PRO A 136 14.88 19.56 -15.98
CA PRO A 136 16.32 19.39 -15.81
C PRO A 136 16.82 19.63 -14.37
N ALA A 137 18.04 19.14 -14.09
CA ALA A 137 18.68 19.28 -12.79
C ALA A 137 19.16 20.72 -12.53
N GLY A 138 19.40 21.04 -11.26
CA GLY A 138 20.07 22.30 -10.86
C GLY A 138 19.15 23.52 -10.79
N THR A 139 17.85 23.34 -11.02
CA THR A 139 16.83 24.38 -10.90
C THR A 139 15.80 24.00 -9.84
N GLN A 140 15.34 24.98 -9.08
CA GLN A 140 14.14 24.89 -8.26
C GLN A 140 12.92 25.35 -9.07
N TYR A 141 11.92 24.48 -9.20
CA TYR A 141 10.68 24.74 -9.92
C TYR A 141 9.60 25.17 -8.94
N THR A 142 9.40 26.47 -8.83
CA THR A 142 8.43 27.07 -7.91
C THR A 142 7.02 27.02 -8.48
N PHE A 143 6.08 26.49 -7.71
CA PHE A 143 4.65 26.52 -7.98
C PHE A 143 4.00 27.56 -7.07
N LYS A 144 3.41 28.61 -7.64
CA LYS A 144 2.60 29.58 -6.88
C LYS A 144 1.12 29.24 -6.89
N HIS A 145 0.69 28.34 -7.79
CA HIS A 145 -0.61 27.67 -7.74
C HIS A 145 -0.49 26.16 -7.99
N THR A 146 -1.60 25.46 -7.80
CA THR A 146 -1.74 24.04 -8.12
C THR A 146 -1.80 23.81 -9.64
N ALA A 147 -0.88 23.02 -10.19
CA ALA A 147 -0.92 22.62 -11.60
C ALA A 147 -2.14 21.72 -11.88
N THR A 148 -3.04 22.17 -12.75
CA THR A 148 -4.28 21.45 -13.07
C THR A 148 -4.21 20.83 -14.47
N LEU A 149 -4.32 19.50 -14.53
CA LEU A 149 -4.22 18.70 -15.74
C LEU A 149 -5.51 17.89 -15.95
N PRO A 150 -6.57 18.47 -16.57
CA PRO A 150 -7.85 17.80 -16.74
C PRO A 150 -7.79 16.49 -17.55
N ASN A 151 -6.74 16.35 -18.35
CA ASN A 151 -6.41 15.17 -19.13
C ASN A 151 -5.08 14.58 -18.61
N ALA A 152 -5.12 13.36 -18.10
CA ALA A 152 -3.98 12.63 -17.55
C ALA A 152 -2.84 12.29 -18.55
N ASN A 153 -2.98 12.55 -19.86
CA ASN A 153 -2.11 12.02 -20.91
C ASN A 153 -0.72 12.70 -21.00
N MET A 154 0.05 12.63 -19.92
CA MET A 154 1.36 13.25 -19.78
C MET A 154 2.23 12.45 -18.80
N SER A 155 3.49 12.23 -19.18
CA SER A 155 4.57 11.82 -18.31
C SER A 155 5.43 13.03 -17.94
N ILE A 156 5.66 13.24 -16.65
CA ILE A 156 6.53 14.28 -16.12
C ILE A 156 7.72 13.58 -15.44
N ALA A 157 8.89 13.74 -16.05
CA ALA A 157 10.13 13.18 -15.54
C ALA A 157 11.05 14.31 -15.06
N CYS A 158 11.53 14.20 -13.84
CA CYS A 158 12.57 15.07 -13.30
C CYS A 158 13.96 14.45 -13.53
N ALA A 159 15.01 15.26 -13.56
CA ALA A 159 16.37 14.77 -13.75
C ALA A 159 16.89 13.91 -12.58
N GLY A 160 16.24 13.96 -11.42
CA GLY A 160 16.54 13.10 -10.29
C GLY A 160 15.93 13.59 -8.98
N ARG A 161 15.45 12.64 -8.15
CA ARG A 161 14.72 12.92 -6.89
C ARG A 161 15.55 13.56 -5.77
N LYS A 162 16.81 13.90 -6.07
CA LYS A 162 17.73 14.62 -5.18
C LYS A 162 18.29 15.90 -5.82
N THR A 163 18.02 16.14 -7.10
CA THR A 163 18.63 17.21 -7.90
C THR A 163 17.62 18.16 -8.53
N THR A 164 16.34 17.78 -8.56
CA THR A 164 15.25 18.56 -9.14
C THR A 164 14.15 18.77 -8.11
N GLU A 165 14.10 19.97 -7.52
CA GLU A 165 13.11 20.35 -6.51
C GLU A 165 11.90 21.02 -7.18
N ILE A 166 10.71 20.50 -6.93
CA ILE A 166 9.44 21.18 -7.15
C ILE A 166 8.99 21.72 -5.80
N ARG A 167 8.88 23.04 -5.68
CA ARG A 167 8.50 23.73 -4.43
C ARG A 167 7.13 24.36 -4.55
N LEU A 168 6.19 23.98 -3.69
CA LEU A 168 4.87 24.61 -3.61
C LEU A 168 4.86 25.74 -2.57
N LEU A 169 4.51 26.95 -3.03
CA LEU A 169 4.38 28.14 -2.20
C LEU A 169 2.95 28.37 -1.73
N GLY A 170 2.85 29.21 -0.69
CA GLY A 170 1.57 29.71 -0.20
C GLY A 170 0.63 28.63 0.35
N ASP A 171 -0.67 28.93 0.29
CA ASP A 171 -1.75 28.14 0.90
C ASP A 171 -2.36 27.09 -0.04
N ASN A 172 -1.73 26.82 -1.19
CA ASN A 172 -2.24 25.84 -2.16
C ASN A 172 -2.27 24.44 -1.56
N ASP A 173 -3.36 23.70 -1.75
CA ASP A 173 -3.49 22.38 -1.14
C ASP A 173 -2.83 21.26 -1.95
N TYR A 174 -2.58 21.45 -3.24
CA TYR A 174 -2.04 20.42 -4.13
C TYR A 174 -0.87 20.90 -4.98
N PHE A 175 0.07 20.01 -5.33
CA PHE A 175 1.02 20.30 -6.41
C PHE A 175 0.35 20.02 -7.75
N PHE A 176 -0.29 18.86 -7.87
CA PHE A 176 -0.96 18.42 -9.09
C PHE A 176 -2.40 17.97 -8.81
N LEU A 177 -3.33 18.48 -9.63
CA LEU A 177 -4.69 17.95 -9.78
C LEU A 177 -4.80 17.36 -11.18
N VAL A 178 -4.92 16.03 -11.27
CA VAL A 178 -4.91 15.32 -12.55
C VAL A 178 -6.23 14.59 -12.76
N GLY A 179 -6.75 14.70 -13.99
CA GLY A 179 -8.05 14.18 -14.38
C GLY A 179 -9.19 15.13 -14.03
N ASN A 180 -10.43 14.65 -14.11
CA ASN A 180 -11.62 15.48 -13.95
C ASN A 180 -12.78 14.69 -13.35
N THR A 181 -13.88 15.36 -13.02
CA THR A 181 -15.04 14.75 -12.32
C THR A 181 -15.96 13.92 -13.22
N SER A 182 -15.87 14.07 -14.54
CA SER A 182 -16.94 13.72 -15.48
C SER A 182 -16.56 12.62 -16.47
N SER A 183 -15.29 12.51 -16.84
CA SER A 183 -14.78 11.53 -17.80
C SER A 183 -13.51 10.86 -17.30
N MET A 184 -13.33 9.60 -17.71
CA MET A 184 -12.09 8.86 -17.49
C MET A 184 -10.98 9.43 -18.37
N SER A 185 -9.84 9.73 -17.75
CA SER A 185 -8.61 10.15 -18.41
C SER A 185 -7.55 9.06 -18.27
N TYR A 186 -6.49 9.11 -19.10
CA TYR A 186 -5.55 8.00 -19.24
C TYR A 186 -4.10 8.46 -19.20
N ASN A 187 -3.21 7.60 -18.71
CA ASN A 187 -1.75 7.64 -18.89
C ASN A 187 -1.03 8.84 -18.24
N PHE A 188 -1.12 8.96 -16.91
CA PHE A 188 -0.34 9.97 -16.17
C PHE A 188 0.87 9.35 -15.46
N TYR A 189 2.06 9.89 -15.66
CA TYR A 189 3.26 9.40 -14.96
C TYR A 189 4.02 10.57 -14.34
N LEU A 190 4.49 10.39 -13.12
CA LEU A 190 5.31 11.37 -12.42
C LEU A 190 6.47 10.64 -11.76
N GLU A 191 7.69 11.02 -12.12
CA GLU A 191 8.89 10.30 -11.67
C GLU A 191 10.10 11.18 -11.40
N GLU A 192 10.97 10.67 -10.51
CA GLU A 192 12.29 11.24 -10.20
C GLU A 192 12.26 12.66 -9.60
N CYS A 193 11.16 13.07 -8.96
CA CYS A 193 11.01 14.43 -8.44
C CYS A 193 11.21 14.51 -6.92
N LEU A 194 11.80 15.61 -6.46
CA LEU A 194 11.80 16.05 -5.06
C LEU A 194 10.70 17.08 -4.84
N PHE A 195 9.83 16.85 -3.87
CA PHE A 195 8.79 17.79 -3.46
C PHE A 195 9.12 18.45 -2.13
N THR A 196 8.98 19.76 -2.07
CA THR A 196 9.06 20.56 -0.84
C THR A 196 7.91 21.55 -0.78
N LYS A 197 7.47 21.91 0.42
CA LYS A 197 6.39 22.87 0.64
C LYS A 197 6.84 23.94 1.62
N GLU A 198 6.48 25.19 1.35
CA GLU A 198 6.83 26.33 2.21
C GLU A 198 5.96 26.40 3.46
N LYS A 199 4.65 26.41 3.27
CA LYS A 199 3.65 26.60 4.33
C LYS A 199 2.87 25.32 4.60
N VAL A 200 2.35 25.19 5.81
CA VAL A 200 1.51 24.06 6.21
C VAL A 200 0.14 24.14 5.54
N SER A 201 -0.31 23.06 4.90
CA SER A 201 -1.69 22.91 4.42
C SER A 201 -2.63 22.42 5.51
N SER A 202 -3.90 22.82 5.39
CA SER A 202 -5.03 22.22 6.12
C SER A 202 -5.67 21.06 5.37
N SER A 203 -5.38 20.87 4.08
CA SER A 203 -5.89 19.76 3.28
C SER A 203 -4.96 19.40 2.10
N GLY A 204 -5.37 18.44 1.27
CA GLY A 204 -4.76 18.16 -0.03
C GLY A 204 -3.63 17.14 -0.05
N ALA A 205 -2.87 17.13 -1.14
CA ALA A 205 -1.89 16.08 -1.44
C ALA A 205 -0.78 16.56 -2.39
N ILE A 206 0.32 15.82 -2.53
CA ILE A 206 1.25 16.09 -3.64
C ILE A 206 0.52 15.87 -4.97
N LEU A 207 -0.08 14.70 -5.12
CA LEU A 207 -0.80 14.34 -6.33
C LEU A 207 -2.21 13.87 -5.97
N ARG A 208 -3.20 14.53 -6.57
CA ARG A 208 -4.57 14.03 -6.62
C ARG A 208 -4.91 13.55 -8.02
N LEU A 209 -5.38 12.32 -8.10
CA LEU A 209 -5.85 11.70 -9.34
C LEU A 209 -7.35 11.51 -9.25
N GLN A 210 -8.08 11.98 -10.26
CA GLN A 210 -9.52 11.88 -10.32
C GLN A 210 -10.02 11.35 -11.66
N ASN A 211 -10.69 10.19 -11.65
CA ASN A 211 -11.08 9.46 -12.87
C ASN A 211 -9.87 9.28 -13.80
N VAL A 212 -8.83 8.61 -13.32
CA VAL A 212 -7.59 8.36 -14.07
C VAL A 212 -7.30 6.86 -14.16
N TYR A 213 -7.23 6.33 -15.37
CA TYR A 213 -6.83 4.94 -15.62
C TYR A 213 -5.41 4.89 -16.16
N LYS A 214 -4.58 3.98 -15.65
CA LYS A 214 -3.14 3.90 -15.97
C LYS A 214 -2.37 5.14 -15.51
N TRP A 215 -1.74 4.99 -14.37
CA TRP A 215 -0.84 6.01 -13.86
C TRP A 215 0.36 5.44 -13.10
N GLY A 216 1.39 6.27 -12.96
CA GLY A 216 2.60 5.93 -12.22
C GLY A 216 3.08 7.07 -11.34
N PHE A 217 3.57 6.72 -10.15
CA PHE A 217 4.20 7.65 -9.21
C PHE A 217 5.42 6.98 -8.61
N SER A 218 6.59 7.22 -9.20
CA SER A 218 7.77 6.40 -8.97
C SER A 218 9.03 7.22 -8.68
N HIS A 219 9.93 6.70 -7.84
CA HIS A 219 11.19 7.36 -7.50
C HIS A 219 10.96 8.79 -7.00
N ILE A 220 10.08 8.95 -6.02
CA ILE A 220 9.71 10.27 -5.50
C ILE A 220 10.37 10.49 -4.15
N ARG A 221 10.79 11.72 -3.89
CA ARG A 221 11.14 12.16 -2.54
C ARG A 221 10.23 13.30 -2.10
N ALA A 222 9.58 13.17 -0.96
CA ALA A 222 8.75 14.21 -0.37
C ALA A 222 9.37 14.71 0.94
N PHE A 223 10.07 15.84 0.86
CA PHE A 223 10.71 16.50 2.00
C PHE A 223 9.85 17.70 2.45
N CYS A 224 8.67 17.38 2.99
CA CYS A 224 7.65 18.37 3.34
C CYS A 224 7.55 18.66 4.84
N GLU A 225 8.26 17.96 5.74
CA GLU A 225 8.32 18.26 7.19
C GLU A 225 6.95 18.54 7.86
N ASN A 226 5.96 17.66 7.68
CA ASN A 226 4.58 17.86 8.16
C ASN A 226 3.85 19.09 7.57
N LYS A 227 4.25 19.59 6.41
CA LYS A 227 3.56 20.69 5.73
C LYS A 227 2.54 20.20 4.71
N ILE A 228 2.70 18.98 4.19
CA ILE A 228 1.73 18.35 3.29
C ILE A 228 0.73 17.51 4.08
N TRP A 229 -0.53 17.54 3.66
CA TRP A 229 -1.58 16.77 4.30
C TRP A 229 -1.51 15.28 3.91
N ARG A 230 -1.30 14.97 2.62
CA ARG A 230 -1.15 13.62 2.06
C ARG A 230 -0.10 13.54 0.96
N VAL A 231 0.38 12.34 0.62
CA VAL A 231 1.22 12.15 -0.59
C VAL A 231 0.31 11.97 -1.79
N LEU A 232 -0.59 11.00 -1.72
CA LEU A 232 -1.52 10.64 -2.78
C LEU A 232 -2.97 10.72 -2.32
N GLU A 233 -3.80 11.34 -3.15
CA GLU A 233 -5.26 11.32 -3.03
C GLU A 233 -5.86 10.71 -4.30
N LEU A 234 -6.45 9.52 -4.17
CA LEU A 234 -6.93 8.72 -5.28
C LEU A 234 -8.46 8.73 -5.29
N LYS A 235 -9.05 9.33 -6.32
CA LYS A 235 -10.51 9.39 -6.53
C LYS A 235 -10.86 8.67 -7.82
N ASN A 236 -11.25 7.40 -7.74
CA ASN A 236 -11.50 6.58 -8.93
C ASN A 236 -10.28 6.55 -9.90
N ALA A 237 -9.10 6.21 -9.36
CA ALA A 237 -7.87 5.99 -10.11
C ALA A 237 -7.44 4.51 -10.07
N SER A 238 -7.34 3.85 -11.22
CA SER A 238 -7.18 2.37 -11.32
C SER A 238 -6.01 1.95 -12.21
N SER A 239 -5.57 0.69 -12.06
CA SER A 239 -4.49 0.01 -12.83
C SER A 239 -3.17 0.78 -12.88
N MET A 240 -2.24 0.50 -11.97
CA MET A 240 -1.17 1.47 -11.70
C MET A 240 -0.05 0.93 -10.81
N ILE A 241 1.06 1.67 -10.75
CA ILE A 241 2.22 1.35 -9.92
C ILE A 241 2.68 2.61 -9.17
N SER A 242 2.91 2.48 -7.87
CA SER A 242 3.72 3.44 -7.12
C SER A 242 4.88 2.73 -6.43
N ARG A 243 6.10 3.23 -6.66
CA ARG A 243 7.36 2.57 -6.28
C ARG A 243 8.40 3.59 -5.83
N ASP A 244 9.24 3.24 -4.85
CA ASP A 244 10.38 4.06 -4.43
C ASP A 244 10.02 5.50 -4.05
N VAL A 245 9.01 5.62 -3.19
CA VAL A 245 8.51 6.86 -2.63
C VAL A 245 9.04 7.04 -1.21
N ASP A 246 9.98 7.96 -1.05
CA ASP A 246 10.59 8.31 0.24
C ASP A 246 9.89 9.55 0.80
N VAL A 247 9.34 9.46 2.02
CA VAL A 247 8.57 10.55 2.62
C VAL A 247 9.02 10.75 4.05
N ASP A 248 9.48 11.96 4.36
CA ASP A 248 9.92 12.28 5.71
C ASP A 248 8.74 12.29 6.67
N SER A 249 7.73 13.14 6.44
CA SER A 249 6.52 13.20 7.28
C SER A 249 5.34 13.89 6.59
N VAL A 250 4.11 13.44 6.90
CA VAL A 250 2.82 13.96 6.41
C VAL A 250 1.89 14.24 7.59
N ARG A 251 0.92 15.17 7.46
CA ARG A 251 0.07 15.53 8.62
C ARG A 251 -1.02 14.50 8.95
N GLU A 252 -1.56 13.84 7.94
CA GLU A 252 -2.71 12.95 8.11
C GLU A 252 -2.39 11.52 7.69
N ARG A 253 -2.16 11.29 6.39
CA ARG A 253 -2.08 9.94 5.81
C ARG A 253 -1.25 9.97 4.53
N ALA A 254 -0.47 8.93 4.26
CA ALA A 254 0.38 8.87 3.07
C ALA A 254 -0.49 8.72 1.81
N VAL A 255 -1.41 7.77 1.83
CA VAL A 255 -2.35 7.51 0.74
C VAL A 255 -3.77 7.51 1.27
N TYR A 256 -4.62 8.27 0.59
CA TYR A 256 -6.06 8.23 0.79
C TYR A 256 -6.74 7.88 -0.52
N ALA A 257 -7.41 6.74 -0.55
CA ALA A 257 -8.15 6.28 -1.71
C ALA A 257 -9.63 6.19 -1.38
N GLU A 258 -10.45 6.87 -2.19
CA GLU A 258 -11.90 6.79 -2.13
C GLU A 258 -12.52 6.58 -3.52
N PRO A 259 -13.65 5.88 -3.62
CA PRO A 259 -14.46 5.91 -4.82
C PRO A 259 -14.98 7.35 -5.01
N GLY A 260 -14.72 7.96 -6.17
CA GLY A 260 -15.11 9.35 -6.43
C GLY A 260 -15.54 9.59 -7.88
N GLY A 261 -16.61 10.38 -8.08
CA GLY A 261 -17.09 10.82 -9.39
C GLY A 261 -18.31 10.06 -9.90
N SER A 262 -19.20 10.76 -10.61
CA SER A 262 -20.38 10.20 -11.28
C SER A 262 -20.06 9.59 -12.66
N GLY A 263 -18.79 9.64 -13.07
CA GLY A 263 -18.31 9.05 -14.32
C GLY A 263 -18.26 7.53 -14.21
N THR A 264 -18.96 6.85 -15.11
CA THR A 264 -19.04 5.39 -15.19
C THR A 264 -17.65 4.79 -15.40
N ALA A 265 -16.98 4.39 -14.32
CA ALA A 265 -15.92 3.40 -14.37
C ALA A 265 -16.12 2.44 -13.20
N GLY A 266 -15.94 1.15 -13.49
CA GLY A 266 -15.96 0.07 -12.52
C GLY A 266 -14.95 0.30 -11.40
N SER A 267 -15.03 -0.57 -10.40
CA SER A 267 -14.21 -0.56 -9.19
C SER A 267 -12.73 -0.16 -9.40
N LEU A 268 -12.16 0.39 -8.32
CA LEU A 268 -10.75 0.69 -8.21
C LEU A 268 -9.97 -0.64 -8.22
N ASP A 269 -9.54 -1.05 -9.42
CA ASP A 269 -8.95 -2.37 -9.68
C ASP A 269 -7.45 -2.27 -9.94
N GLY A 270 -6.66 -3.12 -9.28
CA GLY A 270 -5.29 -3.43 -9.69
C GLY A 270 -4.25 -2.37 -9.34
N LEU A 271 -4.42 -1.65 -8.23
CA LEU A 271 -3.38 -0.77 -7.68
C LEU A 271 -2.25 -1.60 -7.10
N THR A 272 -1.02 -1.39 -7.59
CA THR A 272 0.19 -1.97 -7.01
C THR A 272 1.04 -0.88 -6.32
N ILE A 273 1.34 -1.09 -5.05
CA ILE A 273 2.29 -0.33 -4.23
C ILE A 273 3.48 -1.23 -3.97
N ASP A 274 4.63 -0.89 -4.55
CA ASP A 274 5.75 -1.81 -4.73
C ASP A 274 7.08 -1.31 -4.17
N HIS A 275 7.79 -2.24 -3.52
CA HIS A 275 9.17 -2.26 -3.08
C HIS A 275 9.70 -1.18 -2.14
N VAL A 276 9.22 0.06 -2.12
CA VAL A 276 9.66 1.06 -1.14
C VAL A 276 8.65 2.23 -1.09
N TYR A 277 7.66 2.17 -0.21
CA TYR A 277 7.24 3.40 0.47
C TYR A 277 8.07 3.45 1.74
N ASP A 278 9.21 4.16 1.73
CA ASP A 278 10.06 4.30 2.91
C ASP A 278 9.56 5.47 3.75
N LEU A 279 8.74 5.12 4.73
CA LEU A 279 8.06 6.06 5.60
C LEU A 279 8.74 6.03 6.97
N TRP A 280 9.92 6.66 7.09
CA TRP A 280 10.70 6.67 8.35
C TRP A 280 10.03 7.46 9.48
N TYR A 281 9.23 8.49 9.16
CA TYR A 281 8.49 9.26 10.16
C TYR A 281 7.09 9.62 9.69
N VAL A 282 6.23 8.63 9.40
CA VAL A 282 4.84 8.97 9.11
C VAL A 282 4.08 9.31 10.37
N VAL A 283 3.79 10.60 10.45
CA VAL A 283 2.97 11.24 11.45
C VAL A 283 1.48 10.94 11.17
N GLY A 284 0.86 10.29 12.14
CA GLY A 284 -0.57 10.39 12.44
C GLY A 284 -0.81 11.01 13.83
N SER A 285 0.14 11.77 14.40
CA SER A 285 0.22 11.91 15.86
C SER A 285 0.01 13.25 16.54
N ASN A 286 -0.18 14.40 15.86
CA ASN A 286 -0.26 15.66 16.62
C ASN A 286 -1.55 16.50 16.51
N SER A 287 -2.49 16.27 15.57
CA SER A 287 -3.67 17.18 15.54
C SER A 287 -4.99 16.73 14.88
N VAL A 288 -5.06 15.66 14.08
CA VAL A 288 -6.24 15.49 13.19
C VAL A 288 -7.34 14.57 13.76
N SER A 289 -6.98 13.49 14.45
CA SER A 289 -7.99 12.51 14.89
C SER A 289 -8.01 12.22 16.36
N THR A 290 -9.21 12.28 16.91
CA THR A 290 -9.52 11.80 18.25
C THR A 290 -9.79 10.29 18.29
N ASN A 291 -9.88 9.63 17.13
CA ASN A 291 -10.19 8.20 17.04
C ASN A 291 -9.25 7.45 16.07
N PRO A 292 -8.00 7.17 16.48
CA PRO A 292 -7.01 6.46 15.66
C PRO A 292 -7.47 5.06 15.21
N ALA A 293 -8.52 4.48 15.82
CA ALA A 293 -8.95 3.11 15.51
C ALA A 293 -9.54 3.02 14.11
N ASN A 294 -10.04 4.13 13.59
CA ASN A 294 -10.71 4.21 12.31
C ASN A 294 -9.86 4.93 11.25
N GLU A 295 -8.54 4.83 11.37
CA GLU A 295 -7.60 5.51 10.48
C GLU A 295 -6.47 4.60 9.99
N GLY A 296 -6.07 4.84 8.74
CA GLY A 296 -4.94 4.21 8.08
C GLY A 296 -3.92 5.24 7.56
N VAL A 297 -2.63 4.94 7.67
CA VAL A 297 -1.57 5.64 6.90
C VAL A 297 -1.81 5.46 5.41
N PHE A 298 -2.12 4.23 5.01
CA PHE A 298 -2.70 3.88 3.73
C PHE A 298 -4.15 3.50 3.95
N GLU A 299 -5.08 4.37 3.55
CA GLU A 299 -6.51 4.13 3.76
C GLU A 299 -7.26 3.95 2.44
N PHE A 300 -8.06 2.89 2.38
CA PHE A 300 -8.94 2.52 1.27
C PHE A 300 -10.37 2.49 1.78
N ALA A 301 -11.15 3.50 1.40
CA ALA A 301 -12.50 3.71 1.91
C ALA A 301 -13.50 2.59 1.55
N ASP A 302 -13.76 2.33 0.27
CA ASP A 302 -14.66 1.27 -0.18
C ASP A 302 -14.53 0.97 -1.68
N ASN A 303 -15.02 -0.19 -2.11
CA ASN A 303 -15.08 -0.64 -3.50
C ASN A 303 -13.68 -0.80 -4.16
N PHE A 304 -12.77 -1.46 -3.45
CA PHE A 304 -11.37 -1.66 -3.83
C PHE A 304 -10.98 -3.12 -4.00
N GLN A 305 -10.49 -3.51 -5.17
CA GLN A 305 -9.99 -4.86 -5.41
C GLN A 305 -8.60 -4.93 -6.02
N ALA A 306 -7.96 -6.08 -5.82
CA ALA A 306 -6.65 -6.40 -6.36
C ALA A 306 -5.58 -5.37 -5.99
N ILE A 307 -5.64 -4.84 -4.76
CA ILE A 307 -4.65 -3.91 -4.24
C ILE A 307 -3.45 -4.69 -3.71
N TRP A 308 -2.26 -4.46 -4.25
CA TRP A 308 -1.05 -5.19 -3.88
C TRP A 308 -0.07 -4.26 -3.16
N PHE A 309 0.26 -4.58 -1.91
CA PHE A 309 1.26 -3.90 -1.10
C PHE A 309 2.47 -4.82 -0.93
N LEU A 310 3.60 -4.45 -1.49
CA LEU A 310 4.81 -5.28 -1.49
C LEU A 310 5.93 -4.55 -0.75
N GLY A 311 6.32 -5.08 0.41
CA GLY A 311 7.44 -4.55 1.20
C GLY A 311 7.25 -3.14 1.78
N PRO A 312 6.05 -2.72 2.26
CA PRO A 312 5.89 -1.39 2.83
C PRO A 312 6.78 -1.23 4.08
N LYS A 313 7.43 -0.07 4.22
CA LYS A 313 8.21 0.29 5.41
C LYS A 313 7.55 1.49 6.07
N VAL A 314 6.94 1.30 7.23
CA VAL A 314 6.25 2.39 7.94
C VAL A 314 6.73 2.44 9.36
N ALA A 315 7.23 3.59 9.80
CA ALA A 315 7.64 3.82 11.17
C ALA A 315 6.88 5.01 11.79
N SER A 316 6.68 4.95 13.11
CA SER A 316 6.17 6.05 13.95
C SER A 316 4.74 6.56 13.66
N HIS A 317 3.81 5.68 13.27
CA HIS A 317 2.41 6.03 12.98
C HIS A 317 1.45 5.82 14.17
N LYS A 318 0.31 6.52 14.18
CA LYS A 318 -0.87 6.20 15.01
C LYS A 318 -1.95 5.57 14.11
N GLY A 319 -2.85 4.77 14.69
CA GLY A 319 -3.84 4.02 13.92
C GLY A 319 -3.23 2.84 13.19
N TYR A 320 -3.86 2.36 12.12
CA TYR A 320 -3.32 1.26 11.32
C TYR A 320 -2.34 1.78 10.27
N ALA A 321 -1.29 1.02 9.96
CA ALA A 321 -0.46 1.35 8.80
C ALA A 321 -1.28 1.17 7.51
N ILE A 322 -2.03 0.07 7.39
CA ILE A 322 -2.88 -0.21 6.23
C ILE A 322 -4.31 -0.46 6.70
N TYR A 323 -5.28 0.27 6.15
CA TYR A 323 -6.68 0.13 6.50
C TYR A 323 -7.56 -0.01 5.25
N PHE A 324 -8.14 -1.20 5.09
CA PHE A 324 -9.22 -1.47 4.14
C PHE A 324 -10.57 -1.35 4.85
N LYS A 325 -11.27 -0.23 4.68
CA LYS A 325 -12.50 0.11 5.42
C LYS A 325 -13.78 -0.51 4.90
N GLY A 326 -13.72 -1.16 3.74
CA GLY A 326 -14.86 -1.53 2.88
C GLY A 326 -16.20 -1.84 3.56
N THR A 327 -17.31 -1.59 2.85
CA THR A 327 -18.66 -1.80 3.38
C THR A 327 -19.24 -3.15 2.97
N ILE A 328 -20.21 -3.66 3.75
CA ILE A 328 -20.91 -4.93 3.45
C ILE A 328 -21.50 -4.90 2.03
N ALA A 329 -22.07 -3.76 1.63
CA ALA A 329 -22.72 -3.58 0.33
C ALA A 329 -21.75 -3.82 -0.84
N ASN A 330 -20.48 -3.45 -0.66
CA ASN A 330 -19.45 -3.55 -1.69
C ASN A 330 -18.43 -4.67 -1.41
N ARG A 331 -18.69 -5.56 -0.44
CA ARG A 331 -17.73 -6.61 -0.04
C ARG A 331 -17.28 -7.49 -1.21
N THR A 332 -18.15 -7.75 -2.18
CA THR A 332 -17.82 -8.53 -3.40
C THR A 332 -16.77 -7.85 -4.26
N ASN A 333 -16.63 -6.53 -4.15
CA ASN A 333 -15.66 -5.72 -4.84
C ASN A 333 -14.48 -5.33 -3.92
N ASN A 334 -14.57 -5.60 -2.62
CA ASN A 334 -13.48 -5.38 -1.65
C ASN A 334 -12.60 -6.63 -1.54
N THR A 335 -12.05 -7.11 -2.66
CA THR A 335 -11.47 -8.45 -2.73
C THR A 335 -10.07 -8.53 -3.32
N LEU A 336 -9.39 -9.67 -3.11
CA LEU A 336 -8.07 -9.95 -3.69
C LEU A 336 -6.99 -8.94 -3.28
N ASN A 337 -7.16 -8.29 -2.13
CA ASN A 337 -6.18 -7.37 -1.60
C ASN A 337 -5.03 -8.17 -0.97
N LEU A 338 -3.79 -7.86 -1.35
CA LEU A 338 -2.59 -8.54 -0.91
C LEU A 338 -1.69 -7.57 -0.17
N VAL A 339 -1.35 -7.89 1.08
CA VAL A 339 -0.27 -7.24 1.83
C VAL A 339 0.85 -8.25 1.99
N PHE A 340 1.96 -8.04 1.30
CA PHE A 340 3.11 -8.93 1.29
C PHE A 340 4.34 -8.27 1.92
N ASN A 341 4.99 -8.98 2.84
CA ASN A 341 6.13 -8.52 3.63
C ASN A 341 5.94 -7.16 4.31
N PRO A 342 4.92 -6.97 5.16
CA PRO A 342 4.78 -5.73 5.93
C PRO A 342 5.95 -5.55 6.90
N ASN A 343 6.78 -4.51 6.72
CA ASN A 343 7.88 -4.16 7.61
C ASN A 343 7.51 -2.89 8.38
N ILE A 344 6.62 -3.03 9.36
CA ILE A 344 5.98 -1.90 10.04
C ILE A 344 6.47 -1.80 11.48
N GLU A 345 6.94 -0.60 11.86
CA GLU A 345 7.40 -0.30 13.20
C GLU A 345 6.49 0.71 13.92
N SER A 346 5.86 0.24 15.00
CA SER A 346 4.96 1.04 15.83
C SER A 346 5.71 1.94 16.81
N GLY A 347 6.12 3.13 16.36
CA GLY A 347 6.77 4.13 17.22
C GLY A 347 5.81 4.97 18.08
N LYS A 348 4.50 4.91 17.86
CA LYS A 348 3.48 5.68 18.61
C LYS A 348 2.41 4.78 19.18
N ASP A 349 1.66 5.29 20.16
CA ASP A 349 0.52 4.61 20.78
C ASP A 349 -0.75 5.47 20.54
N PRO A 350 -1.89 4.88 20.13
CA PRO A 350 -2.08 3.47 19.72
C PRO A 350 -1.79 3.24 18.23
N SER A 351 -1.32 2.04 17.88
CA SER A 351 -0.96 1.67 16.52
C SER A 351 -1.11 0.17 16.22
N GLY A 352 -1.58 -0.13 14.99
CA GLY A 352 -1.72 -1.49 14.44
C GLY A 352 -1.14 -1.59 13.02
N ILE A 353 -1.02 -2.80 12.49
CA ILE A 353 -0.39 -3.05 11.19
C ILE A 353 -1.43 -2.99 10.08
N VAL A 354 -2.41 -3.90 10.11
CA VAL A 354 -3.42 -4.03 9.07
C VAL A 354 -4.80 -4.17 9.68
N ARG A 355 -5.75 -3.40 9.16
CA ARG A 355 -7.18 -3.58 9.44
C ARG A 355 -7.93 -3.87 8.15
N MET A 356 -8.80 -4.87 8.21
CA MET A 356 -9.68 -5.29 7.14
C MET A 356 -11.12 -5.33 7.65
N ASP A 357 -11.95 -4.41 7.17
CA ASP A 357 -13.39 -4.36 7.48
C ASP A 357 -14.17 -5.33 6.57
N ALA A 358 -15.18 -4.89 5.81
CA ALA A 358 -15.95 -5.78 4.93
C ALA A 358 -15.18 -6.09 3.62
N THR A 359 -14.05 -6.76 3.77
CA THR A 359 -13.21 -7.31 2.70
C THR A 359 -13.44 -8.81 2.55
N ALA A 360 -13.15 -9.36 1.38
CA ALA A 360 -13.18 -10.80 1.18
C ALA A 360 -12.00 -11.34 0.36
N ALA A 361 -11.64 -12.60 0.58
CA ALA A 361 -10.58 -13.30 -0.17
C ALA A 361 -9.26 -12.49 -0.26
N SER A 362 -8.92 -11.76 0.81
CA SER A 362 -7.73 -10.92 0.90
C SER A 362 -6.65 -11.58 1.75
N HIS A 363 -5.39 -11.28 1.46
CA HIS A 363 -4.23 -11.98 1.96
C HIS A 363 -3.26 -11.02 2.64
N ILE A 364 -2.77 -11.39 3.82
CA ILE A 364 -1.66 -10.75 4.50
C ILE A 364 -0.60 -11.83 4.69
N ALA A 365 0.59 -11.67 4.11
CA ALA A 365 1.65 -12.67 4.21
C ALA A 365 3.06 -12.07 4.24
N GLY A 366 4.06 -12.80 4.74
CA GLY A 366 5.44 -12.37 4.55
C GLY A 366 6.49 -13.11 5.36
N PRO A 367 7.06 -14.23 4.88
CA PRO A 367 7.93 -15.12 5.68
C PRO A 367 9.22 -14.49 6.22
N SER A 368 9.58 -13.29 5.75
CA SER A 368 10.75 -12.53 6.22
C SER A 368 10.35 -11.18 6.80
N SER A 369 9.07 -11.00 7.12
CA SER A 369 8.53 -9.74 7.61
C SER A 369 8.45 -9.71 9.11
N TRP A 370 8.93 -8.60 9.66
CA TRP A 370 8.84 -8.28 11.07
C TRP A 370 8.04 -7.01 11.20
N SER A 371 6.95 -7.09 11.96
CA SER A 371 6.14 -5.94 12.27
C SER A 371 5.89 -5.82 13.75
N THR A 372 5.68 -4.58 14.21
CA THR A 372 5.38 -4.31 15.61
C THR A 372 4.09 -3.51 15.74
N GLY A 373 3.26 -3.87 16.72
CA GLY A 373 2.09 -3.14 17.18
C GLY A 373 2.33 -2.51 18.55
N LYS A 374 1.63 -1.42 18.87
CA LYS A 374 1.74 -0.78 20.18
C LYS A 374 0.41 -0.22 20.66
N GLY A 375 0.11 -0.44 21.93
CA GLY A 375 -0.92 0.34 22.63
C GLY A 375 -2.05 -0.48 23.23
N THR A 376 -2.83 0.20 24.06
CA THR A 376 -3.96 -0.40 24.77
C THR A 376 -5.14 -0.60 23.80
N THR A 377 -5.65 -1.82 23.67
CA THR A 377 -6.83 -2.23 22.86
C THR A 377 -6.67 -2.35 21.33
N PHE A 378 -5.49 -2.07 20.77
CA PHE A 378 -5.28 -2.21 19.33
C PHE A 378 -4.70 -3.59 18.99
N PRO A 379 -5.39 -4.40 18.17
CA PRO A 379 -4.76 -5.54 17.55
C PRO A 379 -3.77 -5.09 16.47
N ALA A 380 -2.64 -5.77 16.34
CA ALA A 380 -1.75 -5.57 15.21
C ALA A 380 -2.44 -5.92 13.88
N ILE A 381 -3.18 -7.03 13.84
CA ILE A 381 -4.04 -7.37 12.70
C ILE A 381 -5.49 -7.48 13.15
N ARG A 382 -6.38 -6.71 12.51
CA ARG A 382 -7.83 -6.79 12.73
C ARG A 382 -8.54 -7.29 11.49
N LEU A 383 -9.32 -8.35 11.65
CA LEU A 383 -10.32 -8.81 10.70
C LEU A 383 -11.70 -8.53 11.32
N ASP A 384 -12.41 -7.54 10.80
CA ASP A 384 -13.68 -7.05 11.37
C ASP A 384 -14.84 -8.05 11.16
N PRO A 385 -15.99 -7.91 11.85
CA PRO A 385 -17.11 -8.86 11.77
C PRO A 385 -17.59 -9.19 10.36
N ASP A 386 -17.52 -8.23 9.44
CA ASP A 386 -18.02 -8.39 8.07
C ASP A 386 -16.99 -8.95 7.09
N SER A 387 -15.74 -9.14 7.54
CA SER A 387 -14.66 -9.71 6.76
C SER A 387 -14.88 -11.20 6.48
N GLN A 388 -14.52 -11.67 5.27
CA GLN A 388 -14.84 -13.05 4.86
C GLN A 388 -13.74 -13.74 4.05
N GLY A 389 -13.30 -14.91 4.51
CA GLY A 389 -12.41 -15.78 3.73
C GLY A 389 -11.02 -15.18 3.52
N ASN A 390 -10.57 -14.34 4.45
CA ASN A 390 -9.24 -13.73 4.40
C ASN A 390 -8.17 -14.69 4.94
N PHE A 391 -6.93 -14.51 4.49
CA PHE A 391 -5.78 -15.32 4.88
C PHE A 391 -4.71 -14.43 5.51
N VAL A 392 -4.27 -14.76 6.72
CA VAL A 392 -3.15 -14.11 7.40
C VAL A 392 -2.11 -15.19 7.68
N ARG A 393 -0.91 -15.06 7.11
CA ARG A 393 0.10 -16.12 7.26
C ARG A 393 1.55 -15.71 7.26
N GLN A 394 2.40 -16.50 7.91
CA GLN A 394 3.86 -16.39 7.79
C GLN A 394 4.38 -15.00 8.17
N ILE A 395 3.81 -14.32 9.17
CA ILE A 395 4.28 -13.01 9.62
C ILE A 395 4.73 -13.13 11.07
N GLN A 396 5.81 -12.41 11.39
CA GLN A 396 6.27 -12.25 12.76
C GLN A 396 5.79 -10.90 13.30
N ILE A 397 5.08 -10.93 14.44
CA ILE A 397 4.46 -9.76 15.06
C ILE A 397 4.92 -9.63 16.50
N GLY A 398 5.52 -8.48 16.82
CA GLY A 398 5.78 -8.06 18.19
C GLY A 398 4.73 -7.09 18.70
N ILE A 399 4.28 -7.25 19.95
CA ILE A 399 3.29 -6.37 20.58
C ILE A 399 3.87 -5.77 21.85
N SER A 400 3.71 -4.46 22.02
CA SER A 400 3.96 -3.76 23.29
C SER A 400 2.70 -3.07 23.79
N GLY A 401 2.55 -2.93 25.11
CA GLY A 401 1.33 -2.41 25.73
C GLY A 401 0.21 -3.47 25.81
N ALA A 402 -0.98 -3.05 26.27
CA ALA A 402 -2.17 -3.90 26.41
C ALA A 402 -2.88 -4.19 25.07
N GLY A 403 -2.11 -4.56 24.05
CA GLY A 403 -2.58 -4.86 22.70
C GLY A 403 -2.76 -6.34 22.44
N TYR A 404 -3.21 -6.67 21.23
CA TYR A 404 -3.38 -8.04 20.75
C TYR A 404 -2.52 -8.29 19.52
N GLY A 405 -2.06 -9.53 19.31
CA GLY A 405 -1.43 -9.89 18.04
C GLY A 405 -2.45 -9.83 16.89
N ILE A 406 -3.55 -10.56 17.05
CA ILE A 406 -4.61 -10.68 16.04
C ILE A 406 -5.97 -10.61 16.73
N LEU A 407 -6.90 -9.85 16.15
CA LEU A 407 -8.32 -9.90 16.47
C LEU A 407 -9.06 -10.33 15.20
N ASP A 408 -9.67 -11.53 15.25
CA ASP A 408 -10.50 -12.05 14.17
C ASP A 408 -11.95 -12.13 14.62
N GLU A 409 -12.77 -11.27 14.02
CA GLU A 409 -14.21 -11.19 14.25
C GLU A 409 -15.02 -11.72 13.06
N GLY A 410 -14.35 -12.09 11.96
CA GLY A 410 -14.96 -12.39 10.67
C GLY A 410 -15.33 -13.86 10.43
N THR A 411 -15.63 -14.19 9.17
CA THR A 411 -16.18 -15.49 8.78
C THR A 411 -15.27 -16.25 7.82
N VAL A 412 -14.94 -17.50 8.15
CA VAL A 412 -14.07 -18.39 7.35
C VAL A 412 -12.66 -17.83 7.14
N ASN A 413 -12.19 -16.95 8.02
CA ASN A 413 -10.84 -16.45 7.98
C ASN A 413 -9.84 -17.55 8.38
N THR A 414 -8.63 -17.48 7.82
CA THR A 414 -7.53 -18.40 8.11
C THR A 414 -6.34 -17.62 8.63
N VAL A 415 -5.82 -18.01 9.80
CA VAL A 415 -4.63 -17.46 10.44
C VAL A 415 -3.65 -18.61 10.63
N GLU A 416 -2.52 -18.58 9.92
CA GLU A 416 -1.58 -19.70 9.97
C GLU A 416 -0.11 -19.34 9.90
N ASP A 417 0.77 -20.21 10.40
CA ASP A 417 2.22 -20.00 10.34
C ASP A 417 2.67 -18.66 10.97
N MET A 418 1.95 -18.19 12.01
CA MET A 418 2.26 -16.92 12.67
C MET A 418 3.28 -17.11 13.78
N GLU A 419 4.09 -16.08 14.02
CA GLU A 419 4.92 -15.96 15.23
C GLU A 419 4.57 -14.66 15.95
N LEU A 420 3.97 -14.77 17.12
CA LEU A 420 3.46 -13.65 17.91
C LEU A 420 4.27 -13.55 19.20
N VAL A 421 4.81 -12.37 19.49
CA VAL A 421 5.64 -12.11 20.69
C VAL A 421 5.12 -10.89 21.43
N GLY A 422 4.85 -11.02 22.73
CA GLY A 422 4.63 -9.90 23.63
C GLY A 422 5.96 -9.37 24.15
N TYR A 423 6.28 -8.10 23.93
CA TYR A 423 7.54 -7.51 24.39
C TYR A 423 7.54 -7.08 25.85
N ASP A 424 6.36 -7.00 26.46
CA ASP A 424 6.20 -6.61 27.85
C ASP A 424 5.05 -7.37 28.50
N SER A 425 5.00 -7.32 29.84
CA SER A 425 3.99 -8.03 30.63
C SER A 425 2.55 -7.53 30.44
N SER A 426 2.37 -6.40 29.74
CA SER A 426 1.04 -5.86 29.47
C SER A 426 0.43 -6.42 28.18
N ALA A 427 1.22 -7.04 27.29
CA ALA A 427 0.71 -7.70 26.09
C ALA A 427 -0.35 -8.77 26.42
N GLU A 428 -1.60 -8.53 26.02
CA GLU A 428 -2.74 -9.29 26.56
C GLU A 428 -2.88 -10.66 25.91
N THR A 429 -3.12 -10.70 24.60
CA THR A 429 -3.45 -11.95 23.92
C THR A 429 -2.79 -12.03 22.54
N GLY A 430 -2.20 -13.18 22.23
CA GLY A 430 -1.70 -13.45 20.87
C GLY A 430 -2.84 -13.41 19.84
N ILE A 431 -3.81 -14.31 19.96
CA ILE A 431 -4.97 -14.40 19.04
C ILE A 431 -6.29 -14.27 19.81
N VAL A 432 -7.09 -13.27 19.46
CA VAL A 432 -8.46 -13.09 19.93
C VAL A 432 -9.44 -13.52 18.85
N ILE A 433 -10.32 -14.47 19.18
CA ILE A 433 -11.45 -14.87 18.35
C ILE A 433 -12.68 -14.14 18.89
N GLY A 434 -13.22 -13.21 18.10
CA GLY A 434 -14.31 -12.34 18.51
C GLY A 434 -15.68 -13.03 18.57
N ALA A 435 -16.64 -12.36 19.21
CA ALA A 435 -18.00 -12.90 19.42
C ALA A 435 -18.77 -13.17 18.11
N THR A 436 -18.46 -12.43 17.05
CA THR A 436 -19.07 -12.59 15.72
C THR A 436 -18.32 -13.58 14.84
N ALA A 437 -17.13 -14.03 15.24
CA ALA A 437 -16.29 -14.88 14.41
C ALA A 437 -16.97 -16.23 14.14
N ARG A 438 -16.84 -16.76 12.92
CA ARG A 438 -17.44 -18.05 12.52
C ARG A 438 -16.50 -18.83 11.62
N LYS A 439 -16.38 -20.14 11.87
CA LYS A 439 -15.66 -21.12 11.02
C LYS A 439 -14.21 -20.73 10.71
N GLY A 440 -13.59 -19.95 11.60
CA GLY A 440 -12.20 -19.54 11.48
C GLY A 440 -11.25 -20.73 11.64
N ARG A 441 -10.09 -20.66 10.98
CA ARG A 441 -9.03 -21.67 11.06
C ARG A 441 -7.75 -21.03 11.58
N TYR A 442 -7.27 -21.49 12.73
CA TYR A 442 -6.06 -21.00 13.38
C TYR A 442 -5.08 -22.15 13.44
N SER A 443 -3.99 -22.12 12.65
CA SER A 443 -3.09 -23.27 12.59
C SER A 443 -1.60 -22.98 12.48
N ARG A 444 -0.75 -23.78 13.14
CA ARG A 444 0.71 -23.65 13.06
C ARG A 444 1.19 -22.30 13.58
N ASN A 445 0.61 -21.83 14.68
CA ASN A 445 0.92 -20.53 15.27
C ASN A 445 1.83 -20.70 16.48
N LYS A 446 2.80 -19.81 16.64
CA LYS A 446 3.69 -19.72 17.80
C LYS A 446 3.37 -18.45 18.57
N VAL A 447 3.12 -18.55 19.86
CA VAL A 447 2.76 -17.41 20.71
C VAL A 447 3.64 -17.36 21.95
N SER A 448 4.27 -16.22 22.22
CA SER A 448 5.17 -16.09 23.37
C SER A 448 4.97 -14.79 24.13
N GLN A 449 5.22 -14.84 25.45
CA GLN A 449 5.32 -13.64 26.30
C GLN A 449 4.05 -12.77 26.39
N PHE A 450 2.88 -13.32 26.06
CA PHE A 450 1.57 -12.71 26.30
C PHE A 450 0.97 -13.16 27.64
N GLN A 451 -0.09 -12.50 28.09
CA GLN A 451 -0.92 -13.02 29.18
C GLN A 451 -1.74 -14.25 28.74
N ARG A 452 -2.14 -14.32 27.47
CA ARG A 452 -2.86 -15.45 26.87
C ARG A 452 -2.33 -15.77 25.48
N ALA A 453 -2.33 -17.05 25.12
CA ALA A 453 -2.05 -17.46 23.75
C ALA A 453 -3.29 -17.25 22.86
N ILE A 454 -4.45 -17.75 23.32
CA ILE A 454 -5.75 -17.59 22.65
C ILE A 454 -6.81 -17.13 23.64
N PHE A 455 -7.64 -16.19 23.21
CA PHE A 455 -8.89 -15.81 23.87
C PHE A 455 -10.06 -15.92 22.90
N ASP A 456 -11.00 -16.82 23.17
CA ASP A 456 -12.14 -17.08 22.31
C ASP A 456 -13.46 -16.61 22.95
N ASN A 457 -14.07 -15.58 22.36
CA ASN A 457 -15.36 -15.03 22.76
C ASN A 457 -16.52 -15.49 21.86
N SER A 458 -16.26 -16.37 20.89
CA SER A 458 -17.27 -16.85 19.95
C SER A 458 -18.27 -17.78 20.65
N PRO A 459 -19.52 -17.88 20.14
CA PRO A 459 -20.45 -18.90 20.59
C PRO A 459 -19.95 -20.31 20.24
N ASP A 460 -20.38 -21.32 21.01
CA ASP A 460 -20.06 -22.74 20.84
C ASP A 460 -20.33 -23.29 19.43
N THR A 461 -21.35 -22.75 18.77
CA THR A 461 -21.79 -23.17 17.43
C THR A 461 -20.95 -22.57 16.31
N ALA A 462 -19.97 -21.72 16.62
CA ALA A 462 -19.20 -20.99 15.62
C ALA A 462 -18.33 -21.89 14.73
N GLY A 463 -17.93 -23.07 15.20
CA GLY A 463 -17.28 -24.09 14.36
C GLY A 463 -15.81 -23.81 14.03
N HIS A 464 -15.06 -23.19 14.94
CA HIS A 464 -13.64 -22.88 14.74
C HIS A 464 -12.76 -24.13 14.75
N VAL A 465 -11.64 -24.08 14.02
CA VAL A 465 -10.58 -25.10 14.07
C VAL A 465 -9.30 -24.44 14.55
N ILE A 466 -8.78 -24.89 15.69
CA ILE A 466 -7.52 -24.48 16.28
C ILE A 466 -6.60 -25.71 16.28
N ARG A 467 -5.44 -25.65 15.64
CA ARG A 467 -4.51 -26.79 15.56
C ARG A 467 -3.05 -26.37 15.54
N ALA A 468 -2.13 -27.19 16.05
CA ALA A 468 -0.70 -26.92 15.98
C ALA A 468 -0.36 -25.52 16.54
N LEU A 469 -0.78 -25.25 17.79
CA LEU A 469 -0.44 -24.02 18.49
C LEU A 469 0.69 -24.32 19.46
N ASP A 470 1.82 -23.67 19.28
CA ASP A 470 2.92 -23.71 20.25
C ASP A 470 2.89 -22.42 21.07
N TYR A 471 3.03 -22.51 22.39
CA TYR A 471 3.17 -21.32 23.23
C TYR A 471 4.23 -21.46 24.33
N THR A 472 4.75 -20.32 24.78
CA THR A 472 5.82 -20.21 25.78
C THR A 472 5.76 -18.87 26.51
N ALA A 473 6.30 -18.81 27.72
CA ALA A 473 6.37 -17.66 28.61
C ALA A 473 5.02 -16.93 28.79
N ILE A 474 3.92 -17.70 28.87
CA ILE A 474 2.58 -17.11 29.06
C ILE A 474 2.34 -16.83 30.54
N THR A 475 1.95 -15.59 30.87
CA THR A 475 1.85 -15.14 32.27
C THR A 475 0.47 -15.35 32.92
N GLY A 476 -0.58 -15.50 32.12
CA GLY A 476 -1.96 -15.75 32.57
C GLY A 476 -2.47 -17.14 32.17
N GLN A 477 -3.79 -17.26 31.98
CA GLN A 477 -4.40 -18.49 31.45
C GLN A 477 -4.15 -18.58 29.94
N PRO A 478 -3.38 -19.57 29.44
CA PRO A 478 -2.96 -19.57 28.04
C PRO A 478 -4.12 -19.70 27.04
N LEU A 479 -5.17 -20.42 27.41
CA LEU A 479 -6.30 -20.74 26.55
C LEU A 479 -7.59 -20.40 27.29
N THR A 480 -8.22 -19.28 26.93
CA THR A 480 -9.45 -18.80 27.59
C THR A 480 -10.62 -18.81 26.61
N GLY A 481 -11.81 -19.21 27.07
CA GLY A 481 -13.06 -19.12 26.28
C GLY A 481 -13.26 -20.22 25.22
N LEU A 482 -12.36 -21.21 25.21
CA LEU A 482 -12.53 -22.44 24.43
C LEU A 482 -13.56 -23.41 25.04
N VAL A 483 -14.17 -23.03 26.17
CA VAL A 483 -15.25 -23.75 26.86
C VAL A 483 -16.44 -23.86 25.93
N GLY A 484 -16.92 -25.08 25.73
CA GLY A 484 -18.07 -25.40 24.91
C GLY A 484 -19.04 -26.31 25.64
N SER A 485 -20.33 -26.07 25.47
CA SER A 485 -21.38 -27.03 25.84
C SER A 485 -21.19 -28.37 25.08
N VAL A 486 -21.96 -29.39 25.44
CA VAL A 486 -22.00 -30.70 24.75
C VAL A 486 -22.22 -30.61 23.22
N ASN A 487 -22.67 -29.45 22.72
CA ASN A 487 -22.92 -29.16 21.30
C ASN A 487 -21.86 -28.23 20.66
N SER A 488 -20.70 -28.07 21.29
CA SER A 488 -19.63 -27.24 20.73
C SER A 488 -19.06 -27.85 19.46
N ASN A 489 -19.06 -27.05 18.40
CA ASN A 489 -18.48 -27.39 17.10
C ASN A 489 -17.02 -26.92 16.99
N LYS A 490 -16.43 -26.40 18.08
CA LYS A 490 -15.03 -25.97 18.12
C LYS A 490 -14.12 -27.19 18.18
N VAL A 491 -13.06 -27.20 17.37
CA VAL A 491 -12.09 -28.29 17.27
C VAL A 491 -10.72 -27.78 17.69
N VAL A 492 -10.14 -28.36 18.74
CA VAL A 492 -8.80 -28.01 19.24
C VAL A 492 -7.88 -29.23 19.14
N LYS A 493 -6.70 -29.09 18.52
CA LYS A 493 -5.72 -30.17 18.25
C LYS A 493 -4.27 -29.71 18.41
N ASP A 494 -3.36 -30.63 18.69
CA ASP A 494 -1.90 -30.41 18.63
C ASP A 494 -1.46 -29.10 19.33
N ILE A 495 -1.65 -29.00 20.65
CA ILE A 495 -1.35 -27.77 21.40
C ILE A 495 -0.14 -28.01 22.30
N THR A 496 0.98 -27.37 21.99
CA THR A 496 2.24 -27.56 22.72
C THR A 496 2.53 -26.37 23.65
N ASN A 497 2.83 -26.65 24.92
CA ASN A 497 3.49 -25.68 25.79
C ASN A 497 5.01 -25.98 25.80
N LEU A 498 5.84 -25.02 25.38
CA LEU A 498 7.28 -25.21 25.23
C LEU A 498 8.06 -24.99 26.54
N ASP A 499 7.46 -24.46 27.61
CA ASP A 499 8.13 -24.17 28.90
C ASP A 499 8.30 -25.40 29.81
N ALA A 500 8.16 -26.61 29.26
CA ALA A 500 8.11 -27.87 30.01
C ALA A 500 6.96 -27.91 31.04
N GLY A 501 5.72 -27.90 30.54
CA GLY A 501 4.51 -28.14 31.33
C GLY A 501 3.36 -28.67 30.49
N ALA A 502 2.44 -29.45 31.07
CA ALA A 502 1.21 -29.86 30.40
C ALA A 502 0.35 -28.61 30.05
N PRO A 503 -0.29 -28.54 28.87
CA PRO A 503 -1.12 -27.40 28.52
C PRO A 503 -2.28 -27.24 29.50
N ASN A 504 -2.52 -26.02 29.99
CA ASN A 504 -3.66 -25.69 30.85
C ASN A 504 -4.89 -25.37 29.99
N LEU A 505 -5.98 -26.09 30.20
CA LEU A 505 -7.28 -25.90 29.56
C LEU A 505 -8.33 -25.54 30.62
N ASP A 506 -9.10 -24.48 30.37
CA ASP A 506 -10.38 -24.27 31.02
C ASP A 506 -11.42 -25.24 30.40
N ALA A 507 -12.31 -25.80 31.21
CA ALA A 507 -13.07 -27.02 30.93
C ALA A 507 -13.93 -27.00 29.65
N ALA A 508 -14.34 -28.19 29.24
CA ALA A 508 -15.29 -28.46 28.15
C ALA A 508 -14.80 -28.13 26.74
N VAL A 509 -13.84 -28.91 26.25
CA VAL A 509 -13.34 -28.84 24.88
C VAL A 509 -13.58 -30.18 24.21
N THR A 510 -14.06 -30.18 22.97
CA THR A 510 -13.94 -31.34 22.10
C THR A 510 -12.47 -31.42 21.67
N LEU A 511 -11.70 -32.19 22.44
CA LEU A 511 -10.29 -32.42 22.16
C LEU A 511 -10.22 -33.49 21.07
N SER A 512 -9.64 -33.15 19.93
CA SER A 512 -9.03 -34.19 19.12
C SER A 512 -7.59 -34.26 19.60
N PRO A 513 -7.23 -35.29 20.37
CA PRO A 513 -5.88 -35.39 20.90
C PRO A 513 -4.86 -35.28 19.76
N PRO A 514 -3.64 -34.78 20.01
CA PRO A 514 -2.57 -34.68 19.01
C PRO A 514 -2.09 -36.03 18.53
N ASP A 515 -1.40 -36.08 17.38
CA ASP A 515 -0.78 -37.32 16.88
C ASP A 515 0.34 -37.84 17.78
N LYS A 516 0.77 -37.06 18.78
CA LYS A 516 1.77 -37.39 19.80
C LYS A 516 1.14 -37.36 21.21
N GLY A 517 1.56 -38.32 22.06
CA GLY A 517 0.95 -38.60 23.36
C GLY A 517 1.14 -37.51 24.42
N GLU A 518 0.39 -36.42 24.30
CA GLU A 518 0.46 -35.28 25.22
C GLU A 518 -0.36 -35.48 26.49
N THR A 519 0.04 -34.72 27.51
CA THR A 519 -0.66 -34.60 28.80
C THR A 519 -1.35 -33.24 28.85
N PHE A 520 -2.66 -33.20 29.04
CA PHE A 520 -3.45 -31.97 29.21
C PHE A 520 -3.80 -31.76 30.67
N THR A 521 -3.66 -30.54 31.19
CA THR A 521 -4.16 -30.15 32.51
C THR A 521 -5.48 -29.40 32.37
N ILE A 522 -6.52 -29.87 33.05
CA ILE A 522 -7.87 -29.32 33.03
C ILE A 522 -8.12 -28.69 34.39
N ASN A 523 -8.14 -27.36 34.43
CA ASN A 523 -8.17 -26.58 35.67
C ASN A 523 -9.57 -26.16 36.12
N THR A 524 -10.58 -26.43 35.30
CA THR A 524 -11.98 -26.05 35.58
C THR A 524 -12.92 -27.26 35.47
N ALA A 525 -14.02 -27.30 36.21
CA ALA A 525 -15.07 -28.33 36.09
C ALA A 525 -15.85 -28.22 34.76
N GLY A 526 -16.09 -29.34 34.06
CA GLY A 526 -16.85 -29.40 32.81
C GLY A 526 -16.79 -30.75 32.10
N THR A 527 -17.39 -30.84 30.90
CA THR A 527 -17.52 -32.08 30.10
C THR A 527 -16.47 -32.20 29.01
N ILE A 528 -15.60 -33.21 29.04
CA ILE A 528 -14.60 -33.44 27.98
C ILE A 528 -15.13 -34.45 26.95
N ASN A 529 -15.10 -34.07 25.67
CA ASN A 529 -15.36 -34.98 24.54
C ASN A 529 -14.04 -35.29 23.83
N LEU A 530 -13.77 -36.57 23.56
CA LEU A 530 -12.60 -36.99 22.78
C LEU A 530 -13.05 -37.41 21.37
N ILE A 531 -12.39 -36.87 20.35
CA ILE A 531 -12.68 -37.25 18.96
C ILE A 531 -12.02 -38.60 18.65
N THR A 532 -12.66 -39.41 17.81
CA THR A 532 -12.13 -40.62 17.16
C THR A 532 -10.82 -40.31 16.41
N PRO A 533 -9.66 -40.83 16.85
CA PRO A 533 -8.41 -40.68 16.14
C PRO A 533 -8.27 -41.67 14.96
N THR A 534 -7.26 -41.44 14.13
CA THR A 534 -7.05 -42.15 12.85
C THR A 534 -6.33 -43.49 12.96
N TYR A 535 -5.74 -43.85 14.11
CA TYR A 535 -4.98 -45.09 14.28
C TYR A 535 -5.03 -45.67 15.71
N ILE A 536 -4.95 -47.00 15.83
CA ILE A 536 -4.97 -47.79 17.07
C ILE A 536 -3.67 -47.57 17.88
N GLY A 537 -3.77 -47.46 19.20
CA GLY A 537 -2.64 -47.34 20.13
C GLY A 537 -2.30 -45.90 20.54
N ARG A 538 -3.04 -44.90 20.05
CA ARG A 538 -2.86 -43.49 20.42
C ARG A 538 -3.16 -43.27 21.91
N ARG A 539 -2.29 -42.54 22.62
CA ARG A 539 -2.46 -42.27 24.06
C ARG A 539 -2.70 -40.80 24.34
N VAL A 540 -3.54 -40.49 25.31
CA VAL A 540 -3.73 -39.13 25.87
C VAL A 540 -3.69 -39.21 27.38
N THR A 541 -3.01 -38.27 28.03
CA THR A 541 -3.09 -38.12 29.49
C THR A 541 -3.89 -36.87 29.83
N LEU A 542 -4.83 -36.97 30.76
CA LEU A 542 -5.63 -35.87 31.29
C LEU A 542 -5.31 -35.72 32.79
N LEU A 543 -4.84 -34.56 33.20
CA LEU A 543 -4.64 -34.13 34.59
C LEU A 543 -5.83 -33.26 34.97
N LEU A 544 -6.64 -33.68 35.92
CA LEU A 544 -7.85 -32.98 36.34
C LEU A 544 -7.56 -32.27 37.66
N ALA A 545 -7.39 -30.96 37.60
CA ALA A 545 -6.90 -30.13 38.70
C ALA A 545 -8.01 -29.44 39.53
N GLN A 546 -9.29 -29.57 39.13
CA GLN A 546 -10.44 -29.10 39.92
C GLN A 546 -11.50 -30.20 40.04
N GLY A 547 -12.17 -30.26 41.18
CA GLY A 547 -13.30 -31.18 41.38
C GLY A 547 -14.53 -30.73 40.57
N GLY A 548 -15.31 -31.69 40.05
CA GLY A 548 -16.52 -31.49 39.26
C GLY A 548 -16.35 -31.74 37.76
N THR A 549 -15.15 -32.09 37.29
CA THR A 549 -14.93 -32.46 35.88
C THR A 549 -15.50 -33.84 35.60
N THR A 550 -16.36 -33.93 34.60
CA THR A 550 -16.89 -35.19 34.05
C THR A 550 -16.26 -35.44 32.68
N ILE A 551 -15.70 -36.63 32.48
CA ILE A 551 -15.45 -37.12 31.13
C ILE A 551 -16.76 -37.77 30.72
N ASN A 552 -17.39 -37.29 29.64
CA ASN A 552 -18.69 -37.83 29.23
C ASN A 552 -18.51 -39.30 28.84
N ASP A 553 -18.91 -40.17 29.75
CA ASP A 553 -19.02 -41.59 29.54
C ASP A 553 -20.28 -41.83 28.72
N LEU A 554 -20.13 -42.03 27.41
CA LEU A 554 -21.19 -42.56 26.58
C LEU A 554 -21.34 -44.05 26.89
N GLN A 555 -21.81 -44.36 28.09
CA GLN A 555 -21.97 -45.72 28.60
C GLN A 555 -23.22 -46.43 28.04
N SER A 556 -23.85 -45.89 27.00
CA SER A 556 -25.06 -46.44 26.38
C SER A 556 -24.88 -46.74 24.89
N GLY A 557 -23.92 -47.61 24.58
CA GLY A 557 -23.87 -48.29 23.29
C GLY A 557 -22.46 -48.37 22.71
N LYS A 558 -22.15 -49.50 22.06
CA LYS A 558 -20.90 -49.75 21.33
C LYS A 558 -20.80 -48.85 20.09
N GLY A 559 -20.69 -47.53 20.28
CA GLY A 559 -20.52 -46.55 19.21
C GLY A 559 -19.06 -46.14 19.05
N THR A 560 -18.64 -45.87 17.80
CA THR A 560 -17.33 -45.31 17.48
C THR A 560 -17.10 -44.01 18.25
N GLY A 561 -16.05 -43.94 19.07
CA GLY A 561 -15.67 -42.77 19.87
C GLY A 561 -15.99 -42.86 21.37
N ALA A 562 -16.60 -43.97 21.84
CA ALA A 562 -16.92 -44.16 23.26
C ALA A 562 -15.67 -44.12 24.16
N ILE A 563 -15.83 -43.73 25.43
CA ILE A 563 -14.74 -43.69 26.42
C ILE A 563 -15.04 -44.72 27.51
N TYR A 564 -14.19 -45.74 27.63
CA TYR A 564 -14.27 -46.77 28.66
C TYR A 564 -13.33 -46.42 29.81
N LEU A 565 -13.92 -45.98 30.90
CA LEU A 565 -13.24 -45.77 32.16
C LEU A 565 -13.40 -47.01 33.04
N ALA A 566 -12.36 -47.38 33.78
CA ALA A 566 -12.44 -48.50 34.72
C ALA A 566 -13.45 -48.25 35.85
N LYS A 567 -13.69 -46.97 36.16
CA LYS A 567 -14.73 -46.47 37.08
C LYS A 567 -15.20 -45.10 36.59
N PRO A 568 -16.49 -44.74 36.76
CA PRO A 568 -16.98 -43.39 36.47
C PRO A 568 -16.09 -42.36 37.14
N LEU A 569 -15.73 -41.32 36.39
CA LEU A 569 -14.90 -40.26 36.92
C LEU A 569 -15.78 -39.08 37.31
N THR A 570 -16.06 -38.99 38.59
CA THR A 570 -16.49 -37.76 39.24
C THR A 570 -15.32 -37.31 40.08
N THR A 571 -14.54 -36.35 39.60
CA THR A 571 -13.45 -35.79 40.39
C THR A 571 -14.07 -35.01 41.53
N ALA A 572 -14.26 -35.55 42.73
CA ALA A 572 -14.73 -34.73 43.84
C ALA A 572 -13.60 -33.80 44.35
N ASP A 573 -12.34 -34.17 44.13
CA ASP A 573 -11.20 -33.64 44.89
C ASP A 573 -10.12 -32.96 44.02
N GLY A 574 -10.32 -32.91 42.70
CA GLY A 574 -9.51 -32.11 41.77
C GLY A 574 -8.02 -32.45 41.64
N ARG A 575 -7.60 -33.73 41.70
CA ARG A 575 -6.20 -34.13 41.43
C ARG A 575 -6.06 -35.50 40.76
N SER A 576 -6.89 -35.79 39.75
CA SER A 576 -6.90 -37.09 39.08
C SER A 576 -6.18 -37.04 37.75
N ARG A 577 -5.17 -37.89 37.56
CA ARG A 577 -4.50 -38.16 36.28
C ARG A 577 -5.14 -39.39 35.66
N ILE A 578 -5.56 -39.32 34.40
CA ILE A 578 -6.05 -40.46 33.61
C ILE A 578 -5.29 -40.54 32.31
N THR A 579 -4.87 -41.74 31.92
CA THR A 579 -4.29 -42.03 30.63
C THR A 579 -5.23 -42.93 29.85
N LEU A 580 -5.64 -42.51 28.66
CA LEU A 580 -6.52 -43.24 27.77
C LEU A 580 -5.76 -43.65 26.51
N GLU A 581 -6.06 -44.82 25.96
CA GLU A 581 -5.52 -45.36 24.71
C GLU A 581 -6.65 -45.66 23.73
N TRP A 582 -6.52 -45.21 22.48
CA TRP A 582 -7.49 -45.54 21.43
C TRP A 582 -7.30 -46.97 20.93
N ARG A 583 -8.37 -47.77 20.92
CA ARG A 583 -8.35 -49.18 20.51
C ARG A 583 -9.06 -49.49 19.19
N GLY A 584 -9.32 -48.47 18.37
CA GLY A 584 -9.90 -48.62 17.03
C GLY A 584 -11.34 -48.13 16.96
N ASP A 585 -12.13 -48.41 18.00
CA ASP A 585 -13.53 -47.99 18.09
C ASP A 585 -13.83 -47.15 19.34
N TYR A 586 -12.95 -47.18 20.34
CA TYR A 586 -13.16 -46.53 21.63
C TYR A 586 -11.85 -46.14 22.32
N TRP A 587 -11.93 -45.19 23.25
CA TRP A 587 -10.88 -44.84 24.20
C TRP A 587 -10.93 -45.77 25.40
N TRP A 588 -9.79 -46.34 25.78
CA TRP A 588 -9.65 -47.28 26.89
C TRP A 588 -8.72 -46.72 27.95
N GLU A 589 -9.16 -46.68 29.21
CA GLU A 589 -8.28 -46.31 30.31
C GLU A 589 -7.12 -47.31 30.50
N ILE A 590 -5.89 -46.84 30.33
CA ILE A 590 -4.66 -47.63 30.53
C ILE A 590 -3.88 -47.22 31.78
N GLY A 591 -4.25 -46.13 32.45
CA GLY A 591 -3.60 -45.72 33.69
C GLY A 591 -4.35 -44.61 34.41
N ARG A 592 -4.31 -44.62 35.74
CA ARG A 592 -4.90 -43.60 36.61
C ARG A 592 -4.00 -43.33 37.81
N THR A 593 -3.88 -42.07 38.23
CA THR A 593 -3.14 -41.66 39.43
C THR A 593 -3.85 -40.51 40.12
N GLY A 594 -4.22 -40.66 41.39
CA GLY A 594 -5.16 -39.81 42.12
C GLY A 594 -6.25 -40.69 42.77
N PRO A 595 -7.08 -40.17 43.70
CA PRO A 595 -8.15 -40.95 44.32
C PRO A 595 -9.16 -41.50 43.31
#